data_AF-A0A6N4APC6-F1
#
_entry.id   AF-A0A6N4APC6-F1
#
_cell.length_a   1.000
_cell.length_b   1.000
_cell.length_c   1.000
_cell.angle_alpha   90.00
_cell.angle_beta   90.00
_cell.angle_gamma   90.00
#
_symmetry.space_group_name_H-M   'P 1'
#
loop_
_entity.id
_entity.type
_entity.pdbx_description
1 polymer ?
#
loop_
_entity_poly.entity_id
_entity_poly.type
_entity_poly.pdbx_seq_one_letter_code
_entity_poly.pdbx_strand_id
1 'polypeptide(L)'
;MDLREQKFGIEIELTGLTRKRAAEVIGKYLGQEPHYDGGYYEEYSVRDEQGRKWKVMYDSSIVAVKKGGDSAGDEYKVEFVSPICEYADIPTIQELVRQLRHAGAIAGENAGIHVHVNAAPYTARTLRNITNIMYCKEDLIYKALQVDVEREHRYCKKVEESFLQELNQKKPKSIEEVSNIWYRGRDGRNRHYHESRYHCLNLHSVFQKGTIEFRLFNSTTHAGKIKTYIQLCLAISAQALNQSSASRIKTTSTNEKYTFRTWLLRLGMIGDEFKTARKFLLENLEGGIAWKNPEQAERQKERLKAKKEKEESNQTAEAENLRLEEGAEEESQGMHMTM
;
A
#
# COMPACT_ATOMS: atom_id res chain seq x y z
N MET A 1 2.67 18.31 6.86
CA MET A 1 2.01 17.16 7.49
C MET A 1 2.85 15.92 7.26
N ASP A 2 3.34 15.33 8.34
CA ASP A 2 4.02 14.03 8.27
C ASP A 2 2.98 12.92 8.07
N LEU A 3 3.35 11.83 7.39
CA LEU A 3 2.44 10.71 7.19
C LEU A 3 2.04 10.04 8.52
N ARG A 4 2.90 10.11 9.54
CA ARG A 4 2.73 9.50 10.87
C ARG A 4 1.82 10.30 11.81
N GLU A 5 1.56 11.56 11.49
CA GLU A 5 0.69 12.44 12.28
C GLU A 5 -0.80 12.28 11.93
N GLN A 6 -1.10 11.51 10.88
CA GLN A 6 -2.45 11.34 10.38
C GLN A 6 -3.20 10.25 11.13
N LYS A 7 -4.47 10.54 11.46
CA LYS A 7 -5.40 9.56 11.99
C LYS A 7 -6.05 8.75 10.88
N PHE A 8 -6.26 7.47 11.13
CA PHE A 8 -6.90 6.57 10.18
C PHE A 8 -7.79 5.53 10.87
N GLY A 9 -8.60 4.81 10.09
CA GLY A 9 -9.27 3.59 10.49
C GLY A 9 -9.10 2.53 9.41
N ILE A 10 -9.31 1.26 9.75
CA ILE A 10 -9.26 0.15 8.82
C ILE A 10 -10.43 -0.80 9.03
N GLU A 11 -11.02 -1.24 7.92
CA GLU A 11 -12.04 -2.28 7.83
C GLU A 11 -11.39 -3.47 7.09
N ILE A 12 -11.48 -4.68 7.65
CA ILE A 12 -10.90 -5.92 7.09
C ILE A 12 -11.99 -6.98 7.04
N GLU A 13 -12.39 -7.36 5.84
CA GLU A 13 -13.40 -8.39 5.60
C GLU A 13 -12.75 -9.79 5.62
N LEU A 14 -13.31 -10.68 6.44
CA LEU A 14 -12.79 -12.00 6.77
C LEU A 14 -13.91 -13.04 6.83
N THR A 15 -13.50 -14.30 6.68
CA THR A 15 -14.35 -15.47 6.96
C THR A 15 -13.52 -16.58 7.60
N GLY A 16 -14.03 -17.82 7.71
CA GLY A 16 -13.30 -18.95 8.30
C GLY A 16 -13.43 -19.11 9.82
N LEU A 17 -13.88 -18.06 10.52
CA LEU A 17 -14.28 -18.09 11.93
C LEU A 17 -15.54 -17.28 12.16
N THR A 18 -16.24 -17.52 13.27
CA THR A 18 -17.44 -16.75 13.62
C THR A 18 -17.10 -15.37 14.17
N ARG A 19 -18.02 -14.40 14.03
CA ARG A 19 -17.88 -13.06 14.65
C ARG A 19 -17.64 -13.13 16.15
N LYS A 20 -18.39 -13.96 16.88
CA LYS A 20 -18.17 -14.19 18.32
C LYS A 20 -16.74 -14.68 18.59
N ARG A 21 -16.25 -15.65 17.81
CA ARG A 21 -14.89 -16.17 17.97
C ARG A 21 -13.83 -15.11 17.66
N ALA A 22 -14.05 -14.29 16.63
CA ALA A 22 -13.16 -13.18 16.31
C ALA A 22 -13.09 -12.17 17.47
N ALA A 23 -14.24 -11.82 18.07
CA ALA A 23 -14.31 -10.93 19.24
C ALA A 23 -13.57 -11.51 20.45
N GLU A 24 -13.72 -12.80 20.75
CA GLU A 24 -12.97 -13.49 21.82
C GLU A 24 -11.45 -13.43 21.60
N VAL A 25 -10.99 -13.59 20.35
CA VAL A 25 -9.57 -13.54 20.00
C VAL A 25 -9.01 -12.14 20.19
N ILE A 26 -9.74 -11.11 19.74
CA ILE A 26 -9.38 -9.70 19.96
C ILE A 26 -9.35 -9.39 21.46
N GLY A 27 -10.37 -9.82 22.20
CA GLY A 27 -10.48 -9.68 23.65
C GLY A 27 -9.29 -10.28 24.39
N LYS A 28 -8.93 -11.51 24.06
CA LYS A 28 -7.77 -12.19 24.64
C LYS A 28 -6.47 -11.42 24.42
N TYR A 29 -6.26 -10.85 23.24
CA TYR A 29 -5.05 -10.08 22.94
C TYR A 29 -5.03 -8.73 23.68
N LEU A 30 -6.17 -8.04 23.76
CA LEU A 30 -6.30 -6.75 24.45
C LEU A 30 -6.46 -6.87 25.97
N GLY A 31 -6.57 -8.10 26.50
CA GLY A 31 -6.78 -8.34 27.93
C GLY A 31 -8.16 -7.91 28.44
N GLN A 32 -9.17 -7.88 27.57
CA GLN A 32 -10.52 -7.40 27.86
C GLN A 32 -11.57 -8.39 27.36
N GLU A 33 -12.72 -8.46 28.02
CA GLU A 33 -13.81 -9.32 27.55
C GLU A 33 -14.58 -8.66 26.39
N PRO A 34 -14.97 -9.42 25.36
CA PRO A 34 -15.83 -8.90 24.30
C PRO A 34 -17.25 -8.64 24.81
N HIS A 35 -17.82 -7.53 24.38
CA HIS A 35 -19.22 -7.17 24.60
C HIS A 35 -20.02 -7.39 23.32
N TYR A 36 -21.24 -7.94 23.44
CA TYR A 36 -22.17 -8.03 22.32
C TYR A 36 -23.07 -6.79 22.30
N ASP A 37 -22.83 -5.88 21.36
CA ASP A 37 -23.61 -4.64 21.21
C ASP A 37 -24.94 -4.88 20.45
N GLY A 38 -25.05 -5.98 19.69
CA GLY A 38 -26.27 -6.35 18.97
C GLY A 38 -26.55 -5.48 17.74
N GLY A 39 -27.84 -5.23 17.47
CA GLY A 39 -28.31 -4.47 16.31
C GLY A 39 -28.33 -5.25 15.00
N TYR A 40 -28.68 -4.58 13.89
CA TYR A 40 -28.78 -5.19 12.57
C TYR A 40 -27.48 -5.88 12.12
N TYR A 41 -26.33 -5.33 12.52
CA TYR A 41 -25.02 -5.88 12.16
C TYR A 41 -24.49 -6.92 13.16
N GLU A 42 -25.28 -7.29 14.18
CA GLU A 42 -24.91 -8.14 15.32
C GLU A 42 -23.47 -7.90 15.78
N GLU A 43 -23.21 -6.64 16.15
CA GLU A 43 -21.87 -6.13 16.46
C GLU A 43 -21.37 -6.71 17.79
N TYR A 44 -20.07 -7.06 17.81
CA TYR A 44 -19.31 -7.24 19.03
C TYR A 44 -18.24 -6.16 19.12
N SER A 45 -17.97 -5.65 20.32
CA SER A 45 -16.86 -4.73 20.57
C SER A 45 -15.97 -5.17 21.73
N VAL A 46 -14.69 -4.85 21.61
CA VAL A 46 -13.68 -5.00 22.65
C VAL A 46 -13.05 -3.62 22.85
N ARG A 47 -12.99 -3.14 24.10
CA ARG A 47 -12.31 -1.88 24.40
C ARG A 47 -10.82 -2.12 24.60
N ASP A 48 -9.98 -1.21 24.11
CA ASP A 48 -8.57 -1.17 24.51
C ASP A 48 -8.38 -0.39 25.82
N GLU A 49 -7.14 -0.28 26.28
CA GLU A 49 -6.76 0.44 27.50
C GLU A 49 -7.13 1.93 27.47
N GLN A 50 -7.33 2.51 26.29
CA GLN A 50 -7.77 3.89 26.09
C GLN A 50 -9.30 4.01 26.02
N GLY A 51 -10.03 2.90 26.18
CA GLY A 51 -11.48 2.83 26.08
C GLY A 51 -12.02 2.87 24.65
N ARG A 52 -11.15 2.82 23.63
CA ARG A 52 -11.54 2.84 22.21
C ARG A 52 -12.09 1.47 21.81
N LYS A 53 -13.15 1.43 20.99
CA LYS A 53 -13.82 0.20 20.57
C LYS A 53 -13.19 -0.39 19.30
N TRP A 54 -12.66 -1.60 19.41
CA TRP A 54 -12.36 -2.49 18.30
C TRP A 54 -13.58 -3.37 18.05
N LYS A 55 -14.04 -3.47 16.81
CA LYS A 55 -15.33 -4.09 16.49
C LYS A 55 -15.17 -5.27 15.53
N VAL A 56 -16.09 -6.22 15.63
CA VAL A 56 -16.38 -7.18 14.57
C VAL A 56 -17.88 -7.19 14.32
N MET A 57 -18.28 -7.13 13.05
CA MET A 57 -19.68 -6.94 12.65
C MET A 57 -20.03 -7.69 11.37
N TYR A 58 -21.34 -7.84 11.12
CA TYR A 58 -21.87 -8.46 9.92
C TYR A 58 -21.56 -7.62 8.68
N ASP A 59 -21.09 -8.26 7.63
CA ASP A 59 -21.20 -7.71 6.28
C ASP A 59 -21.80 -8.75 5.33
N SER A 60 -22.97 -8.42 4.80
CA SER A 60 -23.69 -9.24 3.82
C SER A 60 -22.92 -9.51 2.53
N SER A 61 -21.92 -8.68 2.20
CA SER A 61 -21.10 -8.80 1.00
C SER A 61 -20.12 -10.00 1.04
N ILE A 62 -19.81 -10.50 2.23
CA ILE A 62 -18.81 -11.56 2.44
C ILE A 62 -19.42 -12.93 2.12
N VAL A 63 -18.70 -13.74 1.35
CA VAL A 63 -19.06 -15.15 1.17
C VAL A 63 -18.61 -15.95 2.39
N ALA A 64 -19.57 -16.55 3.09
CA ALA A 64 -19.32 -17.30 4.31
C ALA A 64 -18.81 -18.72 4.02
N VAL A 65 -17.58 -19.00 4.46
CA VAL A 65 -16.99 -20.34 4.42
C VAL A 65 -16.27 -20.66 5.72
N LYS A 66 -16.15 -21.94 6.04
CA LYS A 66 -15.27 -22.44 7.10
C LYS A 66 -13.83 -22.44 6.61
N LYS A 67 -12.87 -22.53 7.53
CA LYS A 67 -11.44 -22.64 7.21
C LYS A 67 -11.12 -23.78 6.22
N GLY A 68 -11.90 -24.85 6.23
CA GLY A 68 -11.76 -26.00 5.33
C GLY A 68 -12.34 -25.80 3.91
N GLY A 69 -13.02 -24.68 3.65
CA GLY A 69 -13.64 -24.37 2.35
C GLY A 69 -15.14 -24.69 2.27
N ASP A 70 -15.71 -25.41 3.24
CA ASP A 70 -17.15 -25.69 3.29
C ASP A 70 -17.95 -24.40 3.48
N SER A 71 -19.14 -24.33 2.85
CA SER A 71 -20.08 -23.24 3.08
C SER A 71 -20.43 -23.11 4.58
N ALA A 72 -20.62 -21.86 5.03
CA ALA A 72 -20.93 -21.52 6.41
C ALA A 72 -22.11 -20.54 6.50
N GLY A 73 -22.66 -20.37 7.71
CA GLY A 73 -23.73 -19.41 7.96
C GLY A 73 -23.24 -17.97 8.10
N ASP A 74 -24.19 -17.04 8.23
CA ASP A 74 -23.96 -15.59 8.35
C ASP A 74 -23.10 -15.19 9.56
N GLU A 75 -22.97 -16.06 10.56
CA GLU A 75 -22.05 -15.86 11.68
C GLU A 75 -20.57 -15.83 11.24
N TYR A 76 -20.23 -16.39 10.07
CA TYR A 76 -18.89 -16.39 9.46
C TYR A 76 -18.62 -15.22 8.51
N LYS A 77 -19.57 -14.28 8.35
CA LYS A 77 -19.36 -13.03 7.62
C LYS A 77 -18.84 -11.98 8.60
N VAL A 78 -17.51 -11.81 8.65
CA VAL A 78 -16.83 -11.04 9.68
C VAL A 78 -16.15 -9.82 9.06
N GLU A 79 -16.65 -8.62 9.35
CA GLU A 79 -15.91 -7.39 9.12
C GLU A 79 -15.23 -6.95 10.43
N PHE A 80 -13.90 -6.90 10.45
CA PHE A 80 -13.12 -6.35 11.57
C PHE A 80 -12.88 -4.85 11.34
N VAL A 81 -13.29 -4.02 12.31
CA VAL A 81 -13.23 -2.56 12.21
C VAL A 81 -12.43 -1.99 13.38
N SER A 82 -11.39 -1.22 13.07
CA SER A 82 -10.57 -0.55 14.08
C SER A 82 -11.28 0.69 14.65
N PRO A 83 -10.89 1.15 15.86
CA PRO A 83 -11.18 2.52 16.26
C PRO A 83 -10.43 3.53 15.37
N ILE A 84 -10.59 4.82 15.65
CA ILE A 84 -9.69 5.85 15.12
C ILE A 84 -8.30 5.57 15.69
N CYS A 85 -7.40 5.19 14.79
CA CYS A 85 -6.03 4.81 15.04
C CYS A 85 -5.06 5.96 14.73
N GLU A 86 -3.91 5.91 15.39
CA GLU A 86 -2.71 6.68 15.09
C GLU A 86 -1.65 5.75 14.50
N TYR A 87 -0.58 6.31 13.95
CA TYR A 87 0.47 5.51 13.30
C TYR A 87 1.09 4.46 14.24
N ALA A 88 1.16 4.76 15.54
CA ALA A 88 1.64 3.86 16.58
C ALA A 88 0.74 2.64 16.80
N ASP A 89 -0.51 2.63 16.33
CA ASP A 89 -1.42 1.49 16.44
C ASP A 89 -1.20 0.41 15.36
N ILE A 90 -0.37 0.68 14.33
CA ILE A 90 -0.09 -0.28 13.25
C ILE A 90 0.41 -1.64 13.79
N PRO A 91 1.37 -1.72 14.74
CA PRO A 91 1.78 -3.00 15.33
C PRO A 91 0.64 -3.77 16.00
N THR A 92 -0.28 -3.08 16.68
CA THR A 92 -1.47 -3.68 17.30
C THR A 92 -2.38 -4.30 16.24
N ILE A 93 -2.66 -3.57 15.14
CA ILE A 93 -3.44 -4.09 14.01
C ILE A 93 -2.76 -5.33 13.41
N GLN A 94 -1.44 -5.26 13.22
CA GLN A 94 -0.69 -6.39 12.69
C GLN A 94 -0.82 -7.63 13.57
N GLU A 95 -0.76 -7.47 14.89
CA GLU A 95 -0.85 -8.59 15.81
C GLU A 95 -2.26 -9.15 15.91
N LEU A 96 -3.29 -8.31 16.00
CA LEU A 96 -4.69 -8.75 15.94
C LEU A 96 -4.97 -9.58 14.68
N VAL A 97 -4.47 -9.15 13.52
CA VAL A 97 -4.60 -9.91 12.26
C VAL A 97 -3.88 -11.26 12.33
N ARG A 98 -2.69 -11.33 12.94
CA ARG A 98 -1.98 -12.62 13.13
C ARG A 98 -2.78 -13.56 14.04
N GLN A 99 -3.32 -13.04 15.14
CA GLN A 99 -4.12 -13.81 16.09
C GLN A 99 -5.42 -14.33 15.45
N LEU A 100 -6.13 -13.47 14.71
CA LEU A 100 -7.32 -13.87 13.95
C LEU A 100 -6.99 -14.98 12.94
N ARG A 101 -5.88 -14.83 12.20
CA ARG A 101 -5.41 -15.86 11.26
C ARG A 101 -5.10 -17.18 11.96
N HIS A 102 -4.39 -17.15 13.09
CA HIS A 102 -4.11 -18.35 13.88
C HIS A 102 -5.39 -19.01 14.41
N ALA A 103 -6.40 -18.21 14.77
CA ALA A 103 -7.71 -18.69 15.20
C ALA A 103 -8.59 -19.24 14.07
N GLY A 104 -8.15 -19.13 12.81
CA GLY A 104 -8.82 -19.71 11.66
C GLY A 104 -9.41 -18.72 10.67
N ALA A 105 -9.20 -17.42 10.86
CA ALA A 105 -9.60 -16.42 9.88
C ALA A 105 -8.85 -16.59 8.55
N ILE A 106 -9.60 -16.48 7.47
CA ILE A 106 -9.10 -16.50 6.10
C ILE A 106 -9.67 -15.30 5.33
N ALA A 107 -8.98 -14.91 4.26
CA ALA A 107 -9.51 -13.96 3.29
C ALA A 107 -10.58 -14.68 2.45
N GLY A 108 -11.78 -14.11 2.39
CA GLY A 108 -12.90 -14.67 1.64
C GLY A 108 -12.88 -14.30 0.16
N GLU A 109 -13.67 -15.00 -0.65
CA GLU A 109 -13.99 -14.60 -2.02
C GLU A 109 -14.77 -13.27 -1.98
N ASN A 110 -14.40 -12.32 -2.85
CA ASN A 110 -14.92 -10.94 -2.90
C ASN A 110 -14.62 -10.03 -1.68
N ALA A 111 -13.91 -10.53 -0.67
CA ALA A 111 -13.58 -9.74 0.51
C ALA A 111 -12.55 -8.64 0.21
N GLY A 112 -12.69 -7.51 0.89
CA GLY A 112 -11.86 -6.32 0.79
C GLY A 112 -11.19 -5.85 2.07
N ILE A 113 -10.29 -4.88 1.90
CA ILE A 113 -9.78 -4.06 2.99
C ILE A 113 -10.00 -2.60 2.61
N HIS A 114 -10.56 -1.82 3.53
CA HIS A 114 -10.75 -0.38 3.37
C HIS A 114 -9.92 0.38 4.39
N VAL A 115 -9.19 1.40 3.94
CA VAL A 115 -8.45 2.31 4.83
C VAL A 115 -9.10 3.69 4.75
N HIS A 116 -9.54 4.18 5.90
CA HIS A 116 -10.16 5.49 6.06
C HIS A 116 -9.14 6.47 6.63
N VAL A 117 -8.81 7.55 5.90
CA VAL A 117 -7.91 8.60 6.40
C VAL A 117 -8.72 9.81 6.80
N ASN A 118 -8.42 10.41 7.96
CA ASN A 118 -9.12 11.59 8.47
C ASN A 118 -9.14 12.73 7.43
N ALA A 119 -10.33 13.20 7.06
CA ALA A 119 -10.49 14.25 6.05
C ALA A 119 -10.48 15.66 6.65
N ALA A 120 -10.50 15.83 7.99
CA ALA A 120 -10.54 17.15 8.62
C ALA A 120 -9.43 18.13 8.16
N PRO A 121 -8.18 17.69 7.88
CA PRO A 121 -7.15 18.60 7.36
C PRO A 121 -7.30 18.99 5.89
N TYR A 122 -8.26 18.41 5.17
CA TYR A 122 -8.41 18.61 3.73
C TYR A 122 -9.20 19.87 3.40
N THR A 123 -8.79 20.50 2.31
CA THR A 123 -9.49 21.59 1.63
C THR A 123 -9.94 21.11 0.26
N ALA A 124 -10.79 21.88 -0.44
CA ALA A 124 -11.17 21.58 -1.81
C ALA A 124 -9.96 21.39 -2.75
N ARG A 125 -8.91 22.20 -2.53
CA ARG A 125 -7.64 22.08 -3.27
C ARG A 125 -6.94 20.76 -3.00
N THR A 126 -6.81 20.35 -1.74
CA THR A 126 -6.08 19.12 -1.40
C THR A 126 -6.90 17.87 -1.72
N LEU A 127 -8.23 17.93 -1.68
CA LEU A 127 -9.11 16.89 -2.25
C LEU A 127 -8.90 16.73 -3.76
N ARG A 128 -8.79 17.83 -4.50
CA ARG A 128 -8.41 17.76 -5.92
C ARG A 128 -7.01 17.17 -6.10
N ASN A 129 -6.05 17.50 -5.24
CA ASN A 129 -4.70 16.96 -5.34
C ASN A 129 -4.67 15.44 -5.13
N ILE A 130 -5.34 14.90 -4.12
CA ILE A 130 -5.35 13.44 -3.89
C ILE A 130 -6.03 12.70 -5.03
N THR A 131 -7.12 13.24 -5.59
CA THR A 131 -7.77 12.68 -6.79
C THR A 131 -6.82 12.66 -7.98
N ASN A 132 -6.10 13.77 -8.22
CA ASN A 132 -5.11 13.84 -9.30
C ASN A 132 -3.95 12.86 -9.08
N ILE A 133 -3.43 12.73 -7.86
CA ILE A 133 -2.35 11.78 -7.53
C ILE A 133 -2.81 10.35 -7.78
N MET A 134 -4.01 9.99 -7.31
CA MET A 134 -4.59 8.68 -7.53
C MET A 134 -4.76 8.40 -9.01
N TYR A 135 -5.42 9.28 -9.78
CA TYR A 135 -5.57 9.10 -11.23
C TYR A 135 -4.23 8.99 -11.96
N CYS A 136 -3.23 9.80 -11.58
CA CYS A 136 -1.90 9.78 -12.18
C CYS A 136 -1.19 8.42 -12.01
N LYS A 137 -1.50 7.68 -10.94
CA LYS A 137 -0.77 6.48 -10.53
C LYS A 137 -1.61 5.20 -10.47
N GLU A 138 -2.93 5.29 -10.66
CA GLU A 138 -3.86 4.18 -10.45
C GLU A 138 -3.47 2.93 -11.24
N ASP A 139 -3.04 3.05 -12.50
CA ASP A 139 -2.67 1.86 -13.29
C ASP A 139 -1.48 1.09 -12.67
N LEU A 140 -0.46 1.81 -12.18
CA LEU A 140 0.67 1.20 -11.46
C LEU A 140 0.26 0.67 -10.09
N ILE A 141 -0.63 1.38 -9.38
CA ILE A 141 -1.13 0.96 -8.07
C ILE A 141 -1.94 -0.34 -8.20
N TYR A 142 -2.84 -0.43 -9.17
CA TYR A 142 -3.66 -1.61 -9.42
C TYR A 142 -2.80 -2.81 -9.78
N LYS A 143 -1.81 -2.62 -10.67
CA LYS A 143 -0.84 -3.67 -11.03
C LYS A 143 -0.02 -4.11 -9.82
N ALA A 144 0.50 -3.16 -9.04
CA ALA A 144 1.31 -3.45 -7.84
C ALA A 144 0.54 -4.27 -6.80
N LEU A 145 -0.74 -3.95 -6.58
CA LEU A 145 -1.60 -4.61 -5.61
C LEU A 145 -2.28 -5.89 -6.14
N GLN A 146 -2.12 -6.18 -7.44
CA GLN A 146 -2.85 -7.24 -8.16
C GLN A 146 -4.35 -7.21 -7.87
N VAL A 147 -4.94 -6.01 -7.95
CA VAL A 147 -6.38 -5.83 -7.69
C VAL A 147 -7.16 -6.77 -8.60
N ASP A 148 -8.07 -7.55 -8.00
CA ASP A 148 -8.90 -8.48 -8.76
C ASP A 148 -9.75 -7.73 -9.80
N VAL A 149 -9.85 -8.30 -11.00
CA VAL A 149 -10.50 -7.65 -12.15
C VAL A 149 -12.00 -7.46 -11.89
N GLU A 150 -12.69 -8.44 -11.29
CA GLU A 150 -14.10 -8.30 -10.96
C GLU A 150 -14.30 -7.22 -9.88
N ARG A 151 -13.40 -7.17 -8.89
CA ARG A 151 -13.41 -6.13 -7.86
C ARG A 151 -13.15 -4.74 -8.42
N GLU A 152 -12.20 -4.59 -9.36
CA GLU A 152 -11.98 -3.33 -10.09
C GLU A 152 -13.27 -2.88 -10.78
N HIS A 153 -13.96 -3.77 -11.49
CA HIS A 153 -15.16 -3.41 -12.24
C HIS A 153 -16.38 -3.11 -11.37
N ARG A 154 -16.51 -3.74 -10.20
CA ARG A 154 -17.74 -3.68 -9.38
C ARG A 154 -17.60 -2.79 -8.14
N TYR A 155 -16.50 -2.92 -7.40
CA TYR A 155 -16.41 -2.43 -6.02
C TYR A 155 -15.38 -1.31 -5.82
N CYS A 156 -14.33 -1.29 -6.65
CA CYS A 156 -13.24 -0.33 -6.56
C CYS A 156 -12.80 0.14 -7.95
N LYS A 157 -13.71 0.80 -8.68
CA LYS A 157 -13.42 1.35 -10.01
C LYS A 157 -12.29 2.38 -9.94
N LYS A 158 -11.56 2.52 -11.04
CA LYS A 158 -10.62 3.63 -11.22
C LYS A 158 -11.31 4.99 -11.07
N VAL A 159 -10.51 6.03 -10.89
CA VAL A 159 -11.03 7.40 -10.76
C VAL A 159 -11.82 7.74 -12.03
N GLU A 160 -13.04 8.23 -11.84
CA GLU A 160 -13.94 8.54 -12.95
C GLU A 160 -13.44 9.78 -13.72
N GLU A 161 -13.25 9.64 -15.03
CA GLU A 161 -12.59 10.68 -15.82
C GLU A 161 -13.42 11.96 -15.94
N SER A 162 -14.75 11.87 -16.07
CA SER A 162 -15.60 13.06 -16.16
C SER A 162 -15.61 13.85 -14.84
N PHE A 163 -15.69 13.15 -13.70
CA PHE A 163 -15.46 13.76 -12.38
C PHE A 163 -14.11 14.48 -12.31
N LEU A 164 -13.01 13.82 -12.70
CA LEU A 164 -11.67 14.40 -12.66
C LEU A 164 -11.57 15.64 -13.57
N GLN A 165 -12.13 15.57 -14.78
CA GLN A 165 -12.14 16.67 -15.73
C GLN A 165 -12.88 17.88 -15.16
N GLU A 166 -14.10 17.67 -14.64
CA GLU A 166 -14.92 18.72 -14.04
C GLU A 166 -14.24 19.34 -12.81
N LEU A 167 -13.65 18.51 -11.94
CA LEU A 167 -12.91 18.95 -10.75
C LEU A 167 -11.72 19.85 -11.10
N ASN A 168 -10.99 19.53 -12.17
CA ASN A 168 -9.84 20.31 -12.63
C ASN A 168 -10.22 21.53 -13.46
N GLN A 169 -11.39 21.53 -14.11
CA GLN A 169 -11.93 22.68 -14.84
C GLN A 169 -12.48 23.73 -13.87
N LYS A 170 -13.37 23.32 -12.95
CA LYS A 170 -14.03 24.22 -11.99
C LYS A 170 -13.08 24.72 -10.90
N LYS A 171 -12.08 23.92 -10.51
CA LYS A 171 -11.10 24.22 -9.45
C LYS A 171 -11.79 24.71 -8.16
N PRO A 172 -12.65 23.87 -7.55
CA PRO A 172 -13.52 24.28 -6.45
C PRO A 172 -12.75 24.86 -5.26
N LYS A 173 -13.43 25.74 -4.52
CA LYS A 173 -12.90 26.48 -3.37
C LYS A 173 -13.46 25.98 -2.04
N SER A 174 -14.58 25.25 -2.05
CA SER A 174 -15.20 24.67 -0.85
C SER A 174 -15.38 23.16 -0.98
N ILE A 175 -15.45 22.47 0.17
CA ILE A 175 -15.76 21.02 0.22
C ILE A 175 -17.15 20.75 -0.37
N GLU A 176 -18.08 21.68 -0.19
CA GLU A 176 -19.42 21.63 -0.77
C GLU A 176 -19.40 21.62 -2.30
N GLU A 177 -18.57 22.47 -2.93
CA GLU A 177 -18.43 22.45 -4.39
C GLU A 177 -17.81 21.15 -4.89
N VAL A 178 -16.80 20.58 -4.19
CA VAL A 178 -16.25 19.26 -4.53
C VAL A 178 -17.36 18.20 -4.47
N SER A 179 -18.20 18.26 -3.44
CA SER A 179 -19.31 17.35 -3.27
C SER A 179 -20.36 17.49 -4.36
N ASN A 180 -20.70 18.72 -4.76
CA ASN A 180 -21.61 18.96 -5.88
C ASN A 180 -21.08 18.38 -7.20
N ILE A 181 -19.77 18.48 -7.43
CA ILE A 181 -19.12 17.84 -8.59
C ILE A 181 -19.18 16.31 -8.46
N TRP A 182 -18.87 15.76 -7.28
CA TRP A 182 -18.92 14.31 -7.02
C TRP A 182 -20.28 13.68 -7.31
N TYR A 183 -21.37 14.35 -6.95
CA TYR A 183 -22.72 13.85 -7.19
C TYR A 183 -23.39 14.43 -8.45
N ARG A 184 -22.66 15.17 -9.29
CA ARG A 184 -23.21 15.81 -10.50
C ARG A 184 -24.47 16.65 -10.21
N GLY A 185 -24.45 17.38 -9.09
CA GLY A 185 -25.54 18.25 -8.63
C GLY A 185 -26.74 17.58 -7.96
N ARG A 186 -26.75 16.25 -7.80
CA ARG A 186 -27.81 15.52 -7.06
C ARG A 186 -27.39 15.32 -5.61
N ASP A 187 -28.16 15.75 -4.61
CA ASP A 187 -27.73 15.53 -3.22
C ASP A 187 -27.82 14.04 -2.82
N GLY A 188 -26.65 13.43 -2.62
CA GLY A 188 -26.48 12.05 -2.16
C GLY A 188 -25.75 11.91 -0.82
N ARG A 189 -25.42 13.03 -0.15
CA ARG A 189 -24.48 13.08 0.99
C ARG A 189 -24.92 12.26 2.20
N ASN A 190 -26.22 12.18 2.42
CA ASN A 190 -26.80 11.51 3.60
C ASN A 190 -27.05 10.00 3.38
N ARG A 191 -26.78 9.46 2.18
CA ARG A 191 -27.12 8.06 1.86
C ARG A 191 -25.96 7.13 2.17
N HIS A 192 -26.16 6.19 3.09
CA HIS A 192 -25.15 5.14 3.36
C HIS A 192 -24.81 4.33 2.11
N TYR A 193 -25.82 3.88 1.36
CA TYR A 193 -25.59 3.19 0.09
C TYR A 193 -25.81 4.16 -1.07
N HIS A 194 -24.72 4.67 -1.63
CA HIS A 194 -24.71 5.50 -2.83
C HIS A 194 -23.81 4.87 -3.91
N GLU A 195 -24.26 4.88 -5.17
CA GLU A 195 -23.54 4.24 -6.29
C GLU A 195 -22.14 4.82 -6.52
N SER A 196 -21.95 6.11 -6.22
CA SER A 196 -20.65 6.79 -6.35
C SER A 196 -19.62 6.31 -5.33
N ARG A 197 -19.96 5.40 -4.40
CA ARG A 197 -18.99 4.84 -3.45
C ARG A 197 -17.96 3.93 -4.12
N TYR A 198 -18.29 3.27 -5.23
CA TYR A 198 -17.51 2.14 -5.76
C TYR A 198 -16.30 2.56 -6.61
N HIS A 199 -15.43 3.40 -6.06
CA HIS A 199 -14.17 3.84 -6.66
C HIS A 199 -13.01 3.61 -5.69
N CYS A 200 -11.81 3.28 -6.19
CA CYS A 200 -10.61 3.04 -5.37
C CYS A 200 -10.35 4.15 -4.36
N LEU A 201 -10.56 5.40 -4.76
CA LEU A 201 -10.59 6.58 -3.90
C LEU A 201 -12.04 7.05 -3.79
N ASN A 202 -12.70 6.72 -2.68
CA ASN A 202 -14.08 7.07 -2.46
C ASN A 202 -14.19 8.38 -1.64
N LEU A 203 -14.61 9.46 -2.31
CA LEU A 203 -14.85 10.75 -1.67
C LEU A 203 -16.26 10.88 -1.07
N HIS A 204 -17.19 9.98 -1.35
CA HIS A 204 -18.49 9.96 -0.65
C HIS A 204 -18.29 9.91 0.87
N SER A 205 -17.32 9.11 1.32
CA SER A 205 -16.95 8.97 2.74
C SER A 205 -16.51 10.30 3.38
N VAL A 206 -16.02 11.27 2.60
CA VAL A 206 -15.63 12.60 3.12
C VAL A 206 -16.88 13.34 3.58
N PHE A 207 -17.92 13.32 2.75
CA PHE A 207 -19.15 14.06 3.01
C PHE A 207 -20.05 13.37 4.04
N GLN A 208 -19.94 12.05 4.15
CA GLN A 208 -20.78 11.24 5.02
C GLN A 208 -20.13 10.96 6.38
N LYS A 209 -18.85 10.55 6.40
CA LYS A 209 -18.13 10.06 7.58
C LYS A 209 -16.97 10.97 7.99
N GLY A 210 -16.62 11.99 7.22
CA GLY A 210 -15.45 12.84 7.47
C GLY A 210 -14.11 12.15 7.20
N THR A 211 -14.07 11.15 6.32
CA THR A 211 -12.84 10.41 5.98
C THR A 211 -12.69 10.20 4.46
N ILE A 212 -11.47 10.12 3.97
CA ILE A 212 -11.18 9.66 2.61
C ILE A 212 -11.01 8.15 2.67
N GLU A 213 -11.83 7.41 1.93
CA GLU A 213 -11.79 5.95 1.92
C GLU A 213 -10.98 5.43 0.72
N PHE A 214 -9.99 4.59 1.01
CA PHE A 214 -9.26 3.81 0.02
C PHE A 214 -9.76 2.37 0.06
N ARG A 215 -10.36 1.90 -1.03
CA ARG A 215 -11.08 0.60 -1.07
C ARG A 215 -10.59 -0.38 -2.14
N LEU A 216 -9.37 -0.18 -2.64
CA LEU A 216 -8.77 -0.99 -3.70
C LEU A 216 -8.02 -2.24 -3.23
N PHE A 217 -7.95 -2.51 -1.93
CA PHE A 217 -7.10 -3.57 -1.40
C PHE A 217 -7.82 -4.92 -1.41
N ASN A 218 -7.15 -5.96 -1.89
CA ASN A 218 -7.60 -7.35 -1.75
C ASN A 218 -7.56 -7.78 -0.29
N SER A 219 -8.56 -8.56 0.14
CA SER A 219 -8.53 -9.17 1.46
C SER A 219 -7.29 -10.06 1.61
N THR A 220 -6.71 -10.01 2.80
CA THR A 220 -5.54 -10.81 3.16
C THR A 220 -5.43 -10.87 4.66
N THR A 221 -4.98 -12.01 5.20
CA THR A 221 -4.59 -12.13 6.61
C THR A 221 -3.09 -11.94 6.80
N HIS A 222 -2.37 -11.41 5.80
CA HIS A 222 -0.94 -11.14 5.88
C HIS A 222 -0.68 -9.75 6.52
N ALA A 223 -0.33 -9.74 7.80
CA ALA A 223 -0.07 -8.51 8.57
C ALA A 223 0.93 -7.54 7.92
N GLY A 224 1.94 -8.02 7.18
CA GLY A 224 2.87 -7.17 6.44
C GLY A 224 2.24 -6.43 5.25
N LYS A 225 1.23 -7.03 4.60
CA LYS A 225 0.51 -6.42 3.48
C LYS A 225 -0.46 -5.37 4.00
N ILE A 226 -1.19 -5.67 5.08
CA ILE A 226 -2.06 -4.71 5.77
C ILE A 226 -1.30 -3.46 6.23
N LYS A 227 -0.15 -3.62 6.89
CA LYS A 227 0.73 -2.47 7.22
C LYS A 227 1.10 -1.66 5.97
N THR A 228 1.44 -2.35 4.87
CA THR A 228 1.80 -1.71 3.60
C THR A 228 0.64 -0.87 3.03
N TYR A 229 -0.59 -1.37 3.12
CA TYR A 229 -1.78 -0.67 2.64
C TYR A 229 -2.03 0.62 3.43
N ILE A 230 -1.98 0.54 4.77
CA ILE A 230 -2.10 1.70 5.66
C ILE A 230 -1.01 2.73 5.33
N GLN A 231 0.26 2.31 5.27
CA GLN A 231 1.38 3.19 4.98
C GLN A 231 1.24 3.87 3.61
N LEU A 232 0.78 3.14 2.57
CA LEU A 232 0.56 3.71 1.25
C LEU A 232 -0.52 4.79 1.28
N CYS A 233 -1.68 4.53 1.90
CA CYS A 233 -2.77 5.50 2.04
C CYS A 233 -2.32 6.77 2.76
N LEU A 234 -1.63 6.61 3.89
CA LEU A 234 -1.12 7.73 4.66
C LEU A 234 -0.07 8.53 3.88
N ALA A 235 0.80 7.87 3.13
CA ALA A 235 1.84 8.54 2.34
C ALA A 235 1.25 9.32 1.15
N ILE A 236 0.27 8.74 0.43
CA ILE A 236 -0.46 9.44 -0.64
C ILE A 236 -1.22 10.64 -0.07
N SER A 237 -1.87 10.47 1.08
CA SER A 237 -2.59 11.52 1.78
C SER A 237 -1.66 12.68 2.19
N ALA A 238 -0.50 12.36 2.77
CA ALA A 238 0.52 13.35 3.12
C ALA A 238 1.02 14.10 1.88
N GLN A 239 1.27 13.41 0.76
CA GLN A 239 1.65 14.07 -0.49
C GLN A 239 0.58 15.08 -0.93
N ALA A 240 -0.70 14.70 -0.93
CA ALA A 240 -1.80 15.56 -1.37
C ALA A 240 -1.94 16.83 -0.54
N LEU A 241 -1.75 16.71 0.79
CA LEU A 241 -1.84 17.81 1.74
C LEU A 241 -0.66 18.78 1.65
N ASN A 242 0.54 18.27 1.38
CA ASN A 242 1.76 19.08 1.34
C ASN A 242 2.01 19.75 -0.02
N GLN A 243 1.40 19.26 -1.11
CA GLN A 243 1.62 19.82 -2.45
C GLN A 243 0.66 20.97 -2.78
N SER A 244 1.17 21.97 -3.49
CA SER A 244 0.35 23.08 -4.00
C SER A 244 -0.57 22.65 -5.15
N SER A 245 -0.11 21.70 -5.97
CA SER A 245 -0.87 21.06 -7.03
C SER A 245 -0.33 19.66 -7.34
N ALA A 246 -1.13 18.84 -8.01
CA ALA A 246 -0.74 17.52 -8.49
C ALA A 246 -1.11 17.34 -9.97
N SER A 247 -0.25 16.62 -10.71
CA SER A 247 -0.48 16.29 -12.12
C SER A 247 -1.69 15.39 -12.28
N ARG A 248 -2.50 15.67 -13.29
CA ARG A 248 -3.63 14.83 -13.73
C ARG A 248 -3.27 13.96 -14.95
N ILE A 249 -2.00 13.90 -15.35
CA ILE A 249 -1.55 13.12 -16.50
C ILE A 249 -1.22 11.71 -16.00
N LYS A 250 -1.81 10.68 -16.62
CA LYS A 250 -1.51 9.29 -16.30
C LYS A 250 -0.03 8.99 -16.52
N THR A 251 0.54 8.24 -15.58
CA THR A 251 1.93 7.82 -15.67
C THR A 251 2.05 6.66 -16.64
N THR A 252 2.76 6.88 -17.73
CA THR A 252 3.25 5.80 -18.61
C THR A 252 4.74 5.61 -18.38
N SER A 253 5.20 4.36 -18.40
CA SER A 253 6.63 4.06 -18.22
C SER A 253 7.01 2.76 -18.88
N THR A 254 8.21 2.73 -19.46
CA THR A 254 8.88 1.53 -19.98
C THR A 254 9.61 0.74 -18.88
N ASN A 255 9.75 1.32 -17.68
CA ASN A 255 10.25 0.64 -16.48
C ASN A 255 9.39 1.04 -15.28
N GLU A 256 8.32 0.29 -15.10
CA GLU A 256 7.32 0.50 -14.05
C GLU A 256 7.93 0.39 -12.66
N LYS A 257 8.76 -0.64 -12.40
CA LYS A 257 9.36 -0.89 -11.08
C LYS A 257 10.27 0.25 -10.65
N TYR A 258 11.13 0.76 -11.53
CA TYR A 258 11.94 1.95 -11.24
C TYR A 258 11.06 3.18 -10.97
N THR A 259 10.07 3.41 -11.84
CA THR A 259 9.19 4.59 -11.79
C THR A 259 8.36 4.61 -10.50
N PHE A 260 7.83 3.45 -10.10
CA PHE A 260 7.06 3.32 -8.89
C PHE A 260 7.94 3.45 -7.66
N ARG A 261 9.13 2.81 -7.64
CA ARG A 261 10.10 2.97 -6.54
C ARG A 261 10.44 4.44 -6.30
N THR A 262 10.80 5.18 -7.35
CA THR A 262 11.16 6.60 -7.22
C THR A 262 9.98 7.44 -6.73
N TRP A 263 8.74 7.07 -7.08
CA TRP A 263 7.55 7.68 -6.50
C TRP A 263 7.38 7.34 -5.01
N LEU A 264 7.51 6.07 -4.60
CA LEU A 264 7.46 5.67 -3.18
C LEU A 264 8.49 6.42 -2.32
N LEU A 265 9.70 6.64 -2.85
CA LEU A 265 10.72 7.43 -2.15
C LEU A 265 10.30 8.90 -2.01
N ARG A 266 9.71 9.50 -3.05
CA ARG A 266 9.16 10.88 -2.98
C ARG A 266 7.95 11.00 -2.04
N LEU A 267 7.21 9.91 -1.81
CA LEU A 267 6.17 9.85 -0.79
C LEU A 267 6.73 9.83 0.64
N GLY A 268 8.05 9.75 0.82
CA GLY A 268 8.70 9.66 2.13
C GLY A 268 8.82 8.23 2.67
N MET A 269 8.53 7.20 1.86
CA MET A 269 8.66 5.79 2.27
C MET A 269 10.12 5.32 2.22
N ILE A 270 10.99 5.95 3.00
CA ILE A 270 12.46 5.79 3.01
C ILE A 270 12.92 5.08 4.30
N GLY A 271 13.99 4.28 4.23
CA GLY A 271 14.54 3.58 5.39
C GLY A 271 13.92 2.21 5.65
N ASP A 272 14.33 1.58 6.75
CA ASP A 272 13.96 0.19 7.08
C ASP A 272 12.49 0.02 7.46
N GLU A 273 11.89 1.05 8.05
CA GLU A 273 10.47 1.09 8.42
C GLU A 273 9.53 0.73 7.25
N PHE A 274 9.90 1.15 6.03
CA PHE A 274 9.13 0.92 4.81
C PHE A 274 9.75 -0.15 3.90
N LYS A 275 10.78 -0.88 4.34
CA LYS A 275 11.43 -1.92 3.53
C LYS A 275 10.43 -2.98 3.06
N THR A 276 9.57 -3.45 3.98
CA THR A 276 8.49 -4.40 3.68
C THR A 276 7.46 -3.82 2.71
N ALA A 277 7.07 -2.56 2.91
CA ALA A 277 6.12 -1.89 2.03
C ALA A 277 6.65 -1.74 0.61
N ARG A 278 7.90 -1.26 0.46
CA ARG A 278 8.55 -1.17 -0.85
C ARG A 278 8.71 -2.53 -1.50
N LYS A 279 8.97 -3.60 -0.75
CA LYS A 279 9.03 -4.97 -1.31
C LYS A 279 7.69 -5.35 -1.94
N PHE A 280 6.61 -5.34 -1.18
CA PHE A 280 5.29 -5.77 -1.67
C PHE A 280 4.75 -4.87 -2.78
N LEU A 281 5.02 -3.57 -2.73
CA LEU A 281 4.55 -2.62 -3.76
C LEU A 281 5.35 -2.66 -5.06
N LEU A 282 6.49 -3.36 -5.09
CA LEU A 282 7.35 -3.44 -6.28
C LEU A 282 7.41 -4.84 -6.89
N GLU A 283 7.06 -5.90 -6.15
CA GLU A 283 7.25 -7.28 -6.58
C GLU A 283 6.48 -7.64 -7.85
N ASN A 284 5.30 -7.03 -8.06
CA ASN A 284 4.43 -7.30 -9.21
C ASN A 284 4.65 -6.35 -10.40
N LEU A 285 5.61 -5.42 -10.33
CA LEU A 285 5.90 -4.47 -11.40
C LEU A 285 7.05 -4.93 -12.29
N GLU A 286 7.00 -4.57 -13.56
CA GLU A 286 8.02 -4.97 -14.54
C GLU A 286 9.25 -4.04 -14.53
N GLY A 287 10.37 -4.59 -14.98
CA GLY A 287 11.64 -3.86 -15.09
C GLY A 287 12.52 -3.94 -13.83
N GLY A 288 13.63 -3.20 -13.89
CA GLY A 288 14.67 -3.16 -12.87
C GLY A 288 14.52 -2.00 -11.87
N ILE A 289 15.20 -2.11 -10.72
CA ILE A 289 15.09 -1.15 -9.60
C ILE A 289 16.10 0.01 -9.71
N ALA A 290 17.25 -0.24 -10.35
CA ALA A 290 18.42 0.63 -10.31
C ALA A 290 18.39 1.76 -11.36
N TRP A 291 17.88 1.48 -12.56
CA TRP A 291 18.00 2.37 -13.72
C TRP A 291 16.66 2.60 -14.40
N LYS A 292 16.41 3.83 -14.87
CA LYS A 292 15.19 4.17 -15.59
C LYS A 292 15.15 3.47 -16.95
N ASN A 293 16.26 3.56 -17.71
CA ASN A 293 16.37 2.95 -19.02
C ASN A 293 17.24 1.68 -18.93
N PRO A 294 16.80 0.53 -19.46
CA PRO A 294 17.59 -0.70 -19.48
C PRO A 294 18.99 -0.52 -20.10
N GLU A 295 19.11 0.31 -21.13
CA GLU A 295 20.41 0.63 -21.74
C GLU A 295 21.44 1.21 -20.76
N GLN A 296 21.00 1.95 -19.73
CA GLN A 296 21.92 2.48 -18.72
C GLN A 296 22.53 1.36 -17.88
N ALA A 297 21.76 0.30 -17.61
CA ALA A 297 22.26 -0.87 -16.91
C ALA A 297 23.30 -1.62 -17.75
N GLU A 298 23.04 -1.78 -19.05
CA GLU A 298 23.98 -2.45 -19.97
C GLU A 298 25.28 -1.64 -20.15
N ARG A 299 25.21 -0.33 -20.38
CA ARG A 299 26.41 0.53 -20.43
C ARG A 299 27.23 0.47 -19.14
N GLN A 300 26.57 0.37 -17.98
CA GLN A 300 27.27 0.21 -16.71
C GLN A 300 27.95 -1.16 -16.59
N LYS A 301 27.28 -2.25 -17.00
CA LYS A 301 27.89 -3.59 -17.04
C LYS A 301 29.10 -3.62 -17.96
N GLU A 302 29.00 -3.04 -19.16
CA GLU A 302 30.12 -2.93 -20.11
C GLU A 302 31.29 -2.16 -19.50
N ARG A 303 31.02 -1.01 -18.86
CA ARG A 303 32.05 -0.22 -18.18
C ARG A 303 32.73 -0.99 -17.05
N LEU A 304 31.97 -1.74 -16.25
CA LEU A 304 32.52 -2.57 -15.17
C LEU A 304 33.34 -3.73 -15.71
N LYS A 305 32.90 -4.36 -16.80
CA LYS A 305 33.63 -5.43 -17.50
C LYS A 305 34.96 -4.91 -18.06
N ALA A 306 34.93 -3.80 -18.79
CA ALA A 306 36.14 -3.16 -19.32
C ALA A 306 37.12 -2.71 -18.22
N LYS A 307 36.61 -2.26 -17.06
CA LYS A 307 37.47 -1.93 -15.90
C LYS A 307 38.14 -3.19 -15.33
N LYS A 308 37.41 -4.29 -15.21
CA LYS A 308 37.93 -5.57 -14.71
C LYS A 308 38.96 -6.17 -15.67
N GLU A 309 38.68 -6.16 -16.97
CA GLU A 309 39.63 -6.61 -18.01
C GLU A 309 40.91 -5.76 -18.02
N LYS A 310 40.78 -4.43 -17.82
CA LYS A 310 41.95 -3.55 -17.70
C LYS A 310 42.74 -3.80 -16.41
N GLU A 311 42.08 -4.06 -15.29
CA GLU A 311 42.74 -4.42 -14.02
C GLU A 311 43.46 -5.78 -14.13
N GLU A 312 42.83 -6.80 -14.73
CA GLU A 312 43.45 -8.11 -14.99
C GLU A 312 44.63 -8.00 -15.96
N SER A 313 44.49 -7.22 -17.03
CA SER A 313 45.59 -6.91 -17.96
C SER A 313 46.76 -6.23 -17.26
N ASN A 314 46.50 -5.23 -16.42
CA ASN A 314 47.55 -4.54 -15.67
C ASN A 314 48.24 -5.50 -14.67
N GLN A 315 47.49 -6.32 -13.95
CA GLN A 315 48.05 -7.31 -13.02
C GLN A 315 48.90 -8.36 -13.74
N THR A 316 48.46 -8.80 -14.92
CA THR A 316 49.22 -9.76 -15.74
C THR A 316 50.53 -9.14 -16.23
N ALA A 317 50.49 -7.89 -16.70
CA ALA A 317 51.67 -7.15 -17.15
C ALA A 317 52.64 -6.85 -16.00
N GLU A 318 52.16 -6.50 -14.81
CA GLU A 318 52.98 -6.33 -13.61
C GLU A 318 53.66 -7.66 -13.22
N ALA A 319 52.93 -8.77 -13.24
CA ALA A 319 53.48 -10.10 -12.93
C ALA A 319 54.51 -10.58 -13.97
N GLU A 320 54.32 -10.29 -15.26
CA GLU A 320 55.31 -10.59 -16.30
C GLU A 320 56.58 -9.75 -16.15
N ASN A 321 56.46 -8.45 -15.86
CA ASN A 321 57.61 -7.58 -15.62
C ASN A 321 58.42 -8.05 -14.40
N LEU A 322 57.76 -8.40 -13.29
CA LEU A 322 58.42 -8.95 -12.10
C LEU A 322 59.20 -10.24 -12.41
N ARG A 323 58.63 -11.15 -13.21
CA ARG A 323 59.32 -12.39 -13.62
C ARG A 323 60.52 -12.14 -14.53
N LEU A 324 60.43 -11.13 -15.40
CA LEU A 324 61.55 -10.73 -16.26
C LEU A 324 62.69 -10.11 -15.45
N GLU A 325 62.36 -9.30 -14.44
CA GLU A 325 63.35 -8.74 -13.50
C GLU A 325 64.02 -9.85 -12.67
N GLU A 326 63.26 -10.78 -12.10
CA GLU A 326 63.80 -11.93 -11.35
C GLU A 326 64.70 -12.82 -12.22
N GLY A 327 64.29 -13.12 -13.46
CA GLY A 327 65.09 -13.92 -14.39
C GLY A 327 66.40 -13.24 -14.82
N ALA A 328 66.38 -11.92 -14.98
CA ALA A 328 67.59 -11.14 -15.31
C ALA A 328 68.58 -11.06 -14.13
N GLU A 329 68.08 -11.03 -12.89
CA GLU A 329 68.91 -11.10 -11.69
C GLU A 329 69.55 -12.48 -11.50
N GLU A 330 68.83 -13.57 -11.80
CA GLU A 330 69.38 -14.94 -11.74
C GLU A 330 70.46 -15.20 -12.82
N GLU A 331 70.28 -14.72 -14.06
CA GLU A 331 71.32 -14.81 -15.11
C GLU A 331 72.58 -14.02 -14.75
N SER A 332 72.41 -12.83 -14.16
CA SER A 332 73.52 -12.00 -13.66
C SER A 332 74.33 -12.69 -12.56
N GLN A 333 73.65 -13.37 -11.61
CA GLN A 333 74.32 -14.12 -10.54
C GLN A 333 74.97 -15.43 -11.04
N GLY A 334 74.38 -16.11 -12.02
CA GLY A 334 74.93 -17.33 -12.63
C GLY A 334 76.22 -17.09 -13.41
N MET A 335 76.31 -15.96 -14.13
CA MET A 335 77.54 -15.54 -14.82
C MET A 335 78.69 -15.19 -13.86
N HIS A 336 78.38 -14.78 -12.63
CA HIS A 336 79.40 -14.40 -11.65
C HIS A 336 80.05 -15.59 -10.93
N MET A 337 79.44 -16.78 -11.00
CA MET A 337 79.90 -18.02 -10.35
C MET A 337 80.69 -18.96 -11.28
N THR A 338 80.89 -18.59 -12.56
CA THR A 338 81.59 -19.42 -13.58
C THR A 338 82.96 -18.86 -14.01
N MET A 339 83.49 -17.85 -13.32
CA MET A 339 84.91 -17.46 -13.37
C MET A 339 85.63 -17.87 -12.10
#